data_AF-A0A271LSP6-F1
#
_entry.id   AF-A0A271LSP6-F1
#
_cell.length_a   1.000
_cell.length_b   1.000
_cell.length_c   1.000
_cell.angle_alpha   90.00
_cell.angle_beta   90.00
_cell.angle_gamma   90.00
#
_symmetry.space_group_name_H-M   'P 1'
#
loop_
_entity.id
_entity.type
_entity.pdbx_description
1 polymer ?
#
loop_
_entity_poly.entity_id
_entity_poly.type
_entity_poly.pdbx_seq_one_letter_code
_entity_poly.pdbx_strand_id
1 'polypeptide(L)'
;MFSRYYDRSFFRVTSDRIFRVLSMAIALMGLVIVFSTSPSRAQEYTAQEIVDSGHKFFGATSGGLATVVEKIFASYGLPNGYLLGEEGSGALIGGLTYGEGTLYTKNAGDHKVFWQGPSLGWDFGGEGSRVMMLVYNLDDVNSLYNRFGGVAGSAYLVAGVGFNVMKNNNVLLVPIRTGVGARLGVNLGYLKLTQRATWNPF
;
A
#
# COMPACT_ATOMS: atom_id res chain seq x y z
N MET A 1 77.45 -1.42 -41.24
CA MET A 1 76.70 -2.40 -40.42
C MET A 1 75.30 -1.81 -40.21
N PHE A 2 74.26 -2.58 -40.53
CA PHE A 2 72.92 -2.14 -40.95
C PHE A 2 72.11 -1.33 -39.91
N SER A 3 71.48 -0.24 -40.37
CA SER A 3 70.44 0.51 -39.64
C SER A 3 69.06 -0.09 -39.95
N ARG A 4 68.35 -0.56 -38.92
CA ARG A 4 67.00 -1.13 -39.03
C ARG A 4 65.96 -0.03 -38.84
N TYR A 5 65.25 0.31 -39.91
CA TYR A 5 64.00 1.06 -39.86
C TYR A 5 62.92 0.18 -39.19
N TYR A 6 62.46 0.59 -38.01
CA TYR A 6 61.23 0.07 -37.42
C TYR A 6 60.05 0.86 -38.00
N ASP A 7 59.24 0.18 -38.80
CA ASP A 7 58.00 0.72 -39.38
C ASP A 7 56.94 0.92 -38.28
N ARG A 8 56.64 2.19 -37.98
CA ARG A 8 55.65 2.61 -36.97
C ARG A 8 54.21 2.63 -37.51
N SER A 9 53.98 2.26 -38.77
CA SER A 9 52.65 2.32 -39.39
C SER A 9 51.70 1.19 -38.94
N PHE A 10 52.25 0.02 -38.59
CA PHE A 10 51.47 -1.18 -38.26
C PHE A 10 50.69 -1.06 -36.94
N PHE A 11 51.19 -0.26 -35.99
CA PHE A 11 50.59 -0.09 -34.66
C PHE A 11 49.43 0.92 -34.60
N ARG A 12 49.31 1.84 -35.56
CA ARG A 12 48.19 2.81 -35.58
C ARG A 12 46.90 2.20 -36.10
N VAL A 13 46.97 1.40 -37.16
CA VAL A 13 45.80 0.85 -37.87
C VAL A 13 45.02 -0.17 -37.02
N THR A 14 45.70 -0.89 -36.12
CA THR A 14 45.10 -1.87 -35.22
C THR A 14 44.38 -1.21 -34.03
N SER A 15 44.83 -0.04 -33.57
CA SER A 15 44.24 0.65 -32.41
C SER A 15 42.87 1.25 -32.71
N ASP A 16 42.66 1.76 -33.93
CA ASP A 16 41.41 2.42 -34.32
C ASP A 16 40.24 1.44 -34.51
N ARG A 17 40.54 0.19 -34.89
CA ARG A 17 39.53 -0.87 -35.04
C ARG A 17 39.05 -1.40 -33.70
N ILE A 18 39.94 -1.53 -32.73
CA ILE A 18 39.61 -2.00 -31.38
C ILE A 18 38.76 -0.96 -30.63
N PHE A 19 39.10 0.33 -30.75
CA PHE A 19 38.31 1.41 -30.15
C PHE A 19 36.90 1.55 -30.76
N ARG A 20 36.73 1.29 -32.06
CA ARG A 20 35.42 1.35 -32.74
C ARG A 20 34.50 0.18 -32.38
N VAL A 21 35.05 -1.01 -32.12
CA VAL A 21 34.26 -2.18 -31.69
C VAL A 21 33.82 -2.04 -30.23
N LEU A 22 34.68 -1.50 -29.35
CA LEU A 22 34.36 -1.23 -27.94
C LEU A 22 33.31 -0.12 -27.75
N SER A 23 33.33 0.93 -28.58
CA SER A 23 32.33 2.00 -28.52
C SER A 23 30.95 1.57 -29.07
N MET A 24 30.90 0.61 -30.00
CA MET A 24 29.64 0.06 -30.49
C MET A 24 28.99 -0.92 -29.49
N ALA A 25 29.78 -1.61 -28.65
CA ALA A 25 29.27 -2.47 -27.58
C ALA A 25 28.62 -1.66 -26.44
N ILE A 26 29.13 -0.47 -26.12
CA ILE A 26 28.54 0.41 -25.09
C ILE A 26 27.26 1.09 -25.59
N ALA A 27 27.19 1.45 -26.87
CA ALA A 27 25.98 2.01 -27.48
C ALA A 27 24.82 1.01 -27.57
N LEU A 28 25.09 -0.29 -27.69
CA LEU A 28 24.09 -1.35 -27.65
C LEU A 28 23.64 -1.74 -26.24
N MET A 29 24.44 -1.43 -25.21
CA MET A 29 24.11 -1.75 -23.81
C MET A 29 23.37 -0.60 -23.08
N GLY A 30 23.43 0.62 -23.62
CA GLY A 30 22.77 1.81 -23.05
C GLY A 30 21.26 1.93 -23.33
N LEU A 31 20.67 1.04 -24.14
CA LEU A 31 19.26 1.08 -24.55
C LEU A 31 18.39 -0.01 -23.87
N VAL A 32 18.82 -0.56 -22.73
CA VAL A 32 18.05 -1.54 -21.96
C VAL A 32 17.78 -1.03 -20.54
N ILE A 33 17.45 0.26 -20.42
CA ILE A 33 16.63 0.75 -19.30
C ILE A 33 15.23 1.00 -19.86
N VAL A 34 14.64 -0.06 -20.39
CA VAL A 34 13.19 -0.09 -20.55
C VAL A 34 12.67 -0.12 -19.12
N PHE A 35 12.14 0.99 -18.64
CA PHE A 35 11.33 1.01 -17.43
C PHE A 35 10.35 -0.14 -17.54
N SER A 36 10.57 -1.22 -16.77
CA SER A 36 9.60 -2.28 -16.64
C SER A 36 8.39 -1.66 -15.96
N THR A 37 7.46 -1.13 -16.74
CA THR A 37 6.11 -0.86 -16.27
C THR A 37 5.49 -2.23 -16.08
N SER A 38 5.75 -2.84 -14.93
CA SER A 38 5.02 -4.03 -14.51
C SER A 38 3.53 -3.72 -14.66
N PRO A 39 2.71 -4.63 -15.21
CA PRO A 39 1.26 -4.44 -15.30
C PRO A 39 0.59 -4.14 -13.94
N SER A 40 1.32 -4.30 -12.83
CA SER A 40 0.94 -3.85 -11.48
C SER A 40 0.61 -2.35 -11.40
N ARG A 41 1.29 -1.47 -12.15
CA ARG A 41 0.99 -0.03 -12.09
C ARG A 41 -0.40 0.33 -12.63
N ALA A 42 -0.96 -0.46 -13.54
CA ALA A 42 -2.34 -0.29 -14.01
C ALA A 42 -3.38 -0.79 -13.00
N GLN A 43 -2.93 -1.43 -11.90
CA GLN A 43 -3.76 -2.01 -10.85
C GLN A 43 -3.74 -1.18 -9.56
N GLU A 44 -2.99 -0.07 -9.52
CA GLU A 44 -2.76 0.75 -8.34
C GLU A 44 -3.66 2.02 -8.32
N TYR A 45 -4.08 2.45 -7.14
CA TYR A 45 -4.83 3.67 -6.89
C TYR A 45 -3.90 4.83 -6.58
N THR A 46 -4.19 5.99 -7.16
CA THR A 46 -3.51 7.25 -6.89
C THR A 46 -3.97 7.87 -5.57
N ALA A 47 -3.17 8.79 -5.02
CA ALA A 47 -3.52 9.51 -3.79
C ALA A 47 -4.84 10.27 -3.96
N GLN A 48 -5.03 10.90 -5.13
CA GLN A 48 -6.24 11.65 -5.44
C GLN A 48 -7.49 10.75 -5.43
N GLU A 49 -7.43 9.58 -6.09
CA GLU A 49 -8.54 8.61 -6.07
C GLU A 49 -8.91 8.20 -4.64
N ILE A 50 -7.92 7.96 -3.79
CA ILE A 50 -8.15 7.61 -2.38
C ILE A 50 -8.72 8.78 -1.57
N VAL A 51 -8.20 9.99 -1.75
CA VAL A 51 -8.73 11.20 -1.09
C VAL A 51 -10.18 11.46 -1.48
N ASP A 52 -10.50 11.35 -2.77
CA ASP A 52 -11.85 11.59 -3.29
C ASP A 52 -12.84 10.55 -2.76
N SER A 53 -12.47 9.26 -2.80
CA SER A 53 -13.26 8.18 -2.20
C SER A 53 -13.46 8.40 -0.69
N GLY A 54 -12.41 8.85 0.01
CA GLY A 54 -12.46 9.06 1.45
C GLY A 54 -13.29 10.27 1.85
N HIS A 55 -13.24 11.39 1.11
CA HIS A 55 -14.13 12.53 1.34
C HIS A 55 -15.59 12.14 1.13
N LYS A 56 -15.90 11.36 0.08
CA LYS A 56 -17.25 10.85 -0.14
C LYS A 56 -17.70 9.94 1.01
N PHE A 57 -16.80 9.11 1.53
CA PHE A 57 -17.10 8.12 2.54
C PHE A 57 -17.20 8.69 3.97
N PHE A 58 -16.21 9.46 4.41
CA PHE A 58 -16.17 10.07 5.74
C PHE A 58 -16.99 11.37 5.82
N GLY A 59 -17.35 11.96 4.69
CA GLY A 59 -17.94 13.29 4.61
C GLY A 59 -16.89 14.39 4.44
N ALA A 60 -17.32 15.50 3.81
CA ALA A 60 -16.47 16.63 3.40
C ALA A 60 -15.77 17.37 4.57
N THR A 61 -16.10 17.05 5.82
CA THR A 61 -15.51 17.65 7.03
C THR A 61 -14.20 16.99 7.48
N SER A 62 -13.71 15.97 6.77
CA SER A 62 -12.46 15.27 7.08
C SER A 62 -11.20 16.01 6.60
N GLY A 63 -11.01 17.26 7.04
CA GLY A 63 -9.95 18.16 6.54
C GLY A 63 -8.50 17.66 6.70
N GLY A 64 -8.25 16.68 7.58
CA GLY A 64 -6.94 16.03 7.74
C GLY A 64 -6.68 14.83 6.82
N LEU A 65 -7.68 14.40 6.03
CA LEU A 65 -7.59 13.16 5.26
C LEU A 65 -6.48 13.22 4.20
N ALA A 66 -6.42 14.31 3.42
CA ALA A 66 -5.40 14.46 2.39
C ALA A 66 -3.98 14.34 2.96
N THR A 67 -3.69 15.01 4.09
CA THR A 67 -2.39 14.92 4.76
C THR A 67 -2.07 13.51 5.25
N VAL A 68 -3.06 12.77 5.75
CA VAL A 68 -2.88 11.37 6.15
C VAL A 68 -2.59 10.50 4.92
N VAL A 69 -3.36 10.64 3.86
CA VAL A 69 -3.16 9.87 2.61
C VAL A 69 -1.78 10.17 2.02
N GLU A 70 -1.39 11.44 1.93
CA GLU A 70 -0.03 11.84 1.50
C GLU A 70 1.05 11.17 2.35
N LYS A 71 0.89 11.17 3.68
CA LYS A 71 1.84 10.51 4.59
C LYS A 71 1.94 9.01 4.35
N ILE A 72 0.81 8.33 4.15
CA ILE A 72 0.78 6.89 3.86
C ILE A 72 1.46 6.64 2.52
N PHE A 73 1.11 7.39 1.48
CA PHE A 73 1.64 7.22 0.13
C PHE A 73 3.14 7.48 0.06
N ALA A 74 3.63 8.49 0.78
CA ALA A 74 5.06 8.75 0.91
C ALA A 74 5.82 7.61 1.61
N SER A 75 5.14 6.84 2.46
CA SER A 75 5.75 5.77 3.24
C SER A 75 5.65 4.38 2.58
N TYR A 76 4.54 4.11 1.87
CA TYR A 76 4.17 2.78 1.39
C TYR A 76 3.89 2.72 -0.12
N GLY A 77 3.91 3.84 -0.83
CA GLY A 77 3.64 3.90 -2.27
C GLY A 77 2.14 3.85 -2.59
N LEU A 78 1.80 3.21 -3.70
CA LEU A 78 0.43 3.15 -4.23
C LEU A 78 -0.26 1.83 -3.81
N PRO A 79 -1.47 1.87 -3.24
CA PRO A 79 -2.23 0.67 -2.91
C PRO A 79 -2.87 0.06 -4.17
N ASN A 80 -3.04 -1.27 -4.20
CA ASN A 80 -3.76 -1.97 -5.28
C ASN A 80 -5.18 -2.41 -4.88
N GLY A 81 -5.63 -2.02 -3.67
CA GLY A 81 -7.01 -2.16 -3.21
C GLY A 81 -7.33 -1.15 -2.11
N TYR A 82 -8.61 -0.87 -1.89
CA TYR A 82 -9.06 -0.18 -0.69
C TYR A 82 -10.42 -0.71 -0.23
N LEU A 83 -10.66 -0.62 1.07
CA LEU A 83 -11.84 -1.15 1.72
C LEU A 83 -12.61 0.00 2.35
N LEU A 84 -13.92 0.07 2.12
CA LEU A 84 -14.82 1.00 2.82
C LEU A 84 -15.83 0.22 3.63
N GLY A 85 -16.02 0.58 4.89
CA GLY A 85 -17.09 -0.01 5.68
C GLY A 85 -17.19 0.53 7.10
N GLU A 86 -18.05 -0.10 7.87
CA GLU A 86 -18.47 0.38 9.18
C GLU A 86 -18.12 -0.65 10.25
N GLU A 87 -17.66 -0.14 11.39
CA GLU A 87 -17.32 -0.89 12.59
C GLU A 87 -18.35 -0.58 13.66
N GLY A 88 -18.92 -1.62 14.26
CA GLY A 88 -19.72 -1.50 15.46
C GLY A 88 -19.10 -2.35 16.57
N SER A 89 -19.05 -1.80 17.78
CA SER A 89 -18.71 -2.62 18.95
C SER A 89 -19.94 -2.92 19.78
N GLY A 90 -20.02 -4.18 20.19
CA GLY A 90 -20.72 -4.55 21.42
C GLY A 90 -19.82 -4.32 22.64
N ALA A 91 -19.14 -3.17 22.76
CA ALA A 91 -18.09 -2.94 23.76
C ALA A 91 -18.52 -3.17 25.22
N LEU A 92 -19.82 -3.24 25.51
CA LEU A 92 -20.35 -3.62 26.82
C LEU A 92 -20.12 -5.10 27.17
N ILE A 93 -19.85 -5.99 26.19
CA ILE A 93 -19.60 -7.42 26.41
C ILE A 93 -18.41 -7.87 25.54
N GLY A 94 -17.18 -7.74 26.06
CA GLY A 94 -16.01 -8.48 25.56
C GLY A 94 -14.91 -7.69 24.86
N GLY A 95 -15.03 -6.36 24.69
CA GLY A 95 -13.92 -5.54 24.16
C GLY A 95 -13.53 -5.88 22.73
N LEU A 96 -14.53 -6.19 21.88
CA LEU A 96 -14.35 -6.54 20.48
C LEU A 96 -15.09 -5.55 19.57
N THR A 97 -14.54 -5.34 18.38
CA THR A 97 -15.20 -4.67 17.26
C THR A 97 -15.53 -5.70 16.18
N TYR A 98 -16.68 -5.51 15.54
CA TYR A 98 -17.10 -6.24 14.36
C TYR A 98 -17.37 -5.23 13.27
N GLY A 99 -16.78 -5.42 12.10
CA GLY A 99 -17.02 -4.56 10.96
C GLY A 99 -17.36 -5.32 9.71
N GLU A 100 -18.02 -4.61 8.81
CA GLU A 100 -18.38 -5.08 7.48
C GLU A 100 -18.17 -3.98 6.45
N GLY A 101 -17.81 -4.39 5.25
CA GLY A 101 -17.50 -3.46 4.19
C GLY A 101 -17.31 -4.13 2.84
N THR A 102 -16.79 -3.35 1.91
CA THR A 102 -16.51 -3.79 0.54
C THR A 102 -15.06 -3.43 0.20
N LEU A 103 -14.30 -4.43 -0.25
CA LEU A 103 -13.02 -4.25 -0.91
C LEU A 103 -13.28 -3.85 -2.36
N TYR A 104 -12.66 -2.76 -2.79
CA TYR A 104 -12.59 -2.29 -4.16
C TYR A 104 -11.22 -2.59 -4.74
N THR A 105 -11.19 -3.19 -5.93
CA THR A 105 -9.97 -3.45 -6.69
C THR A 105 -10.16 -2.98 -8.13
N LYS A 106 -9.07 -2.60 -8.81
CA LYS A 106 -9.19 -2.14 -10.20
C LYS A 106 -9.56 -3.27 -11.18
N ASN A 107 -9.10 -4.50 -10.92
CA ASN A 107 -9.17 -5.60 -11.90
C ASN A 107 -9.60 -6.97 -11.33
N ALA A 108 -9.90 -7.08 -10.04
CA ALA A 108 -10.37 -8.32 -9.42
C ALA A 108 -11.83 -8.22 -8.93
N GLY A 109 -12.53 -7.12 -9.23
CA GLY A 109 -13.90 -6.85 -8.81
C GLY A 109 -14.01 -6.37 -7.36
N ASP A 110 -15.25 -6.25 -6.90
CA ASP A 110 -15.61 -5.80 -5.56
C ASP A 110 -16.00 -6.99 -4.69
N HIS A 111 -15.51 -7.03 -3.45
CA HIS A 111 -15.70 -8.17 -2.55
C HIS A 111 -16.25 -7.73 -1.21
N LYS A 112 -17.26 -8.45 -0.70
CA LYS A 112 -17.69 -8.26 0.68
C LYS A 112 -16.62 -8.79 1.63
N VAL A 113 -16.31 -7.99 2.64
CA VAL A 113 -15.31 -8.30 3.65
C VAL A 113 -15.90 -8.01 5.02
N PHE A 114 -15.65 -8.91 5.94
CA PHE A 114 -15.97 -8.75 7.35
C PHE A 114 -14.68 -8.75 8.14
N TRP A 115 -14.66 -8.08 9.29
CA TRP A 115 -13.51 -8.14 10.17
C TRP A 115 -13.88 -8.11 11.64
N GLN A 116 -12.94 -8.60 12.44
CA GLN A 116 -13.04 -8.66 13.89
C GLN A 116 -11.71 -8.24 14.50
N GLY A 117 -11.76 -7.47 15.58
CA GLY A 117 -10.57 -7.03 16.29
C GLY A 117 -10.88 -6.66 17.74
N PRO A 118 -9.85 -6.33 18.54
CA PRO A 118 -10.09 -5.70 19.83
C PRO A 118 -10.76 -4.34 19.63
N SER A 119 -11.52 -3.89 20.62
CA SER A 119 -12.09 -2.54 20.68
C SER A 119 -11.86 -1.93 22.06
N LEU A 120 -11.68 -0.61 22.09
CA LEU A 120 -11.70 0.20 23.32
C LEU A 120 -13.03 0.94 23.48
N GLY A 121 -14.06 0.59 22.70
CA GLY A 121 -15.42 1.11 22.83
C GLY A 121 -15.70 2.47 22.22
N TRP A 122 -14.87 2.94 21.27
CA TRP A 122 -15.12 4.21 20.57
C TRP A 122 -16.19 4.14 19.48
N ASP A 123 -16.42 2.94 18.96
CA ASP A 123 -17.43 2.56 17.99
C ASP A 123 -18.77 2.24 18.66
N PHE A 124 -18.95 2.72 19.91
CA PHE A 124 -20.19 2.63 20.66
C PHE A 124 -21.15 3.75 20.22
N GLY A 125 -22.11 3.41 19.37
CA GLY A 125 -23.16 4.30 18.88
C GLY A 125 -24.05 3.59 17.86
N GLY A 126 -25.34 3.93 17.81
CA GLY A 126 -26.32 3.24 16.95
C GLY A 126 -26.02 3.28 15.44
N GLU A 127 -25.12 4.16 15.00
CA GLU A 127 -24.67 4.28 13.60
C GLU A 127 -23.26 3.68 13.33
N GLY A 128 -22.57 3.13 14.35
CA GLY A 128 -21.21 2.62 14.19
C GLY A 128 -20.16 3.70 13.86
N SER A 129 -18.97 3.28 13.44
CA SER A 129 -17.88 4.16 13.02
C SER A 129 -17.33 3.74 11.66
N ARG A 130 -17.14 4.71 10.76
CA ARG A 130 -16.61 4.46 9.41
C ARG A 130 -15.10 4.23 9.45
N VAL A 131 -14.63 3.28 8.64
CA VAL A 131 -13.21 2.98 8.42
C VAL A 131 -12.92 2.79 6.94
N MET A 132 -11.82 3.38 6.48
CA MET A 132 -11.26 3.13 5.15
C MET A 132 -9.96 2.36 5.35
N MET A 133 -9.74 1.23 4.68
CA MET A 133 -8.48 0.50 4.80
C MET A 133 -7.78 0.44 3.45
N LEU A 134 -6.56 0.93 3.35
CA LEU A 134 -5.75 0.79 2.13
C LEU A 134 -5.07 -0.58 2.14
N VAL A 135 -5.09 -1.26 1.00
CA VAL A 135 -4.52 -2.59 0.84
C VAL A 135 -3.39 -2.53 -0.18
N TYR A 136 -2.22 -2.99 0.22
CA TYR A 136 -1.02 -3.03 -0.61
C TYR A 136 -0.58 -4.47 -0.83
N ASN A 137 0.02 -4.72 -2.00
CA ASN A 137 0.59 -6.01 -2.38
C ASN A 137 -0.45 -7.15 -2.33
N LEU A 138 -1.71 -6.86 -2.68
CA LEU A 138 -2.75 -7.87 -2.78
C LEU A 138 -2.67 -8.56 -4.14
N ASP A 139 -1.91 -9.65 -4.22
CA ASP A 139 -1.74 -10.41 -5.47
C ASP A 139 -2.97 -11.28 -5.78
N ASP A 140 -3.62 -11.81 -4.74
CA ASP A 140 -4.85 -12.61 -4.82
C ASP A 140 -5.82 -12.17 -3.72
N VAL A 141 -7.10 -12.03 -4.05
CA VAL A 141 -8.13 -11.56 -3.11
C VAL A 141 -8.24 -12.46 -1.88
N ASN A 142 -8.01 -13.77 -2.00
CA ASN A 142 -8.06 -14.68 -0.85
C ASN A 142 -6.93 -14.42 0.15
N SER A 143 -5.82 -13.80 -0.28
CA SER A 143 -4.74 -13.38 0.61
C SER A 143 -5.17 -12.30 1.59
N LEU A 144 -6.28 -11.59 1.32
CA LEU A 144 -6.87 -10.62 2.24
C LEU A 144 -7.55 -11.29 3.44
N TYR A 145 -8.11 -12.49 3.28
CA TYR A 145 -8.89 -13.15 4.33
C TYR A 145 -7.98 -13.85 5.34
N ASN A 146 -7.28 -13.05 6.13
CA ASN A 146 -6.26 -13.51 7.07
C ASN A 146 -6.23 -12.67 8.35
N ARG A 147 -5.31 -12.99 9.26
CA ARG A 147 -5.06 -12.24 10.51
C ARG A 147 -3.90 -11.28 10.33
N PHE A 148 -4.13 -9.99 10.52
CA PHE A 148 -3.12 -8.95 10.40
C PHE A 148 -2.63 -8.54 11.79
N GLY A 149 -1.31 -8.51 11.95
CA GLY A 149 -0.65 -8.00 13.15
C GLY A 149 -0.23 -6.55 12.95
N GLY A 150 -0.40 -5.72 13.97
CA GLY A 150 0.01 -4.32 13.96
C GLY A 150 1.53 -4.17 13.86
N VAL A 151 1.98 -3.21 13.08
CA VAL A 151 3.38 -2.80 12.96
C VAL A 151 3.68 -1.79 14.06
N ALA A 152 4.63 -2.11 14.93
CA ALA A 152 5.03 -1.25 16.04
C ALA A 152 5.51 0.13 15.55
N GLY A 153 5.07 1.20 16.22
CA GLY A 153 5.45 2.57 15.90
C GLY A 153 4.82 3.15 14.62
N SER A 154 3.85 2.47 14.02
CA SER A 154 3.19 2.92 12.77
C SER A 154 2.00 3.88 12.99
N ALA A 155 1.56 4.07 14.23
CA ALA A 155 0.43 4.93 14.56
C ALA A 155 0.74 6.40 14.20
N TYR A 156 -0.18 7.04 13.50
CA TYR A 156 -0.09 8.44 13.11
C TYR A 156 -1.47 9.10 13.23
N LEU A 157 -1.52 10.33 13.76
CA LEU A 157 -2.75 11.07 14.00
C LEU A 157 -2.52 12.56 13.73
N VAL A 158 -3.34 13.16 12.87
CA VAL A 158 -3.30 14.59 12.57
C VAL A 158 -4.71 15.10 12.30
N ALA A 159 -5.07 16.27 12.85
CA ALA A 159 -6.34 16.95 12.61
C ALA A 159 -7.60 16.04 12.72
N GLY A 160 -7.59 15.09 13.65
CA GLY A 160 -8.72 14.17 13.88
C GLY A 160 -8.84 13.04 12.87
N VAL A 161 -7.82 12.80 12.03
CA VAL A 161 -7.71 11.63 11.14
C VAL A 161 -6.44 10.87 11.50
N GLY A 162 -6.54 9.55 11.62
CA GLY A 162 -5.42 8.73 12.05
C GLY A 162 -5.38 7.39 11.36
N PHE A 163 -4.19 6.82 11.27
CA PHE A 163 -3.97 5.49 10.74
C PHE A 163 -2.95 4.72 11.57
N ASN A 164 -2.96 3.42 11.40
CA ASN A 164 -1.90 2.52 11.81
C ASN A 164 -1.66 1.51 10.68
N VAL A 165 -0.58 0.74 10.77
CA VAL A 165 -0.24 -0.24 9.74
C VAL A 165 -0.29 -1.63 10.34
N MET A 166 -0.83 -2.54 9.56
CA MET A 166 -0.97 -3.95 9.91
C MET A 166 -0.44 -4.80 8.75
N LYS A 167 0.09 -5.97 9.06
CA LYS A 167 0.76 -6.82 8.08
C LYS A 167 0.40 -8.29 8.26
N ASN A 168 0.23 -8.96 7.14
CA ASN A 168 0.24 -10.42 7.04
C ASN A 168 1.08 -10.80 5.81
N ASN A 169 2.14 -11.57 6.00
CA ASN A 169 3.07 -11.92 4.93
C ASN A 169 3.54 -10.68 4.14
N ASN A 170 3.20 -10.55 2.87
CA ASN A 170 3.55 -9.39 2.05
C ASN A 170 2.45 -8.31 1.99
N VAL A 171 1.22 -8.65 2.41
CA VAL A 171 0.07 -7.75 2.35
C VAL A 171 0.14 -6.75 3.48
N LEU A 172 0.06 -5.46 3.14
CA LEU A 172 -0.11 -4.39 4.13
C LEU A 172 -1.56 -3.93 4.12
N LEU A 173 -2.09 -3.73 5.32
CA LEU A 173 -3.40 -3.18 5.57
C LEU A 173 -3.21 -1.90 6.38
N VAL A 174 -3.75 -0.79 5.91
CA VAL A 174 -3.60 0.52 6.56
C VAL A 174 -4.99 1.08 6.87
N PRO A 175 -5.56 0.78 8.06
CA PRO A 175 -6.82 1.34 8.48
C PRO A 175 -6.70 2.84 8.78
N ILE A 176 -7.59 3.64 8.19
CA ILE A 176 -7.75 5.08 8.37
C ILE A 176 -9.09 5.31 9.04
N ARG A 177 -9.07 6.04 10.16
CA ARG A 177 -10.26 6.40 10.95
C ARG A 177 -10.30 7.90 11.18
N THR A 178 -11.49 8.43 11.46
CA THR A 178 -11.72 9.85 11.78
C THR A 178 -12.30 10.01 13.19
N GLY A 179 -12.26 11.23 13.73
CA GLY A 179 -12.88 11.59 15.00
C GLY A 179 -12.34 10.80 16.20
N VAL A 180 -13.25 10.20 16.98
CA VAL A 180 -12.91 9.40 18.17
C VAL A 180 -12.16 8.11 17.76
N GLY A 181 -12.55 7.49 16.65
CA GLY A 181 -11.89 6.30 16.12
C GLY A 181 -10.43 6.56 15.71
N ALA A 182 -10.10 7.77 15.28
CA ALA A 182 -8.72 8.17 15.00
C ALA A 182 -7.85 8.21 16.27
N ARG A 183 -8.41 8.59 17.42
CA ARG A 183 -7.66 8.72 18.68
C ARG A 183 -7.44 7.38 19.37
N LEU A 184 -8.44 6.50 19.31
CA LEU A 184 -8.45 5.25 20.07
C LEU A 184 -8.11 4.03 19.19
N GLY A 185 -8.41 4.07 17.89
CA GLY A 185 -8.20 2.95 16.97
C GLY A 185 -6.78 2.82 16.41
N VAL A 186 -5.93 3.85 16.50
CA VAL A 186 -4.55 3.79 16.00
C VAL A 186 -3.64 2.84 16.80
N ASN A 187 -4.08 2.36 17.96
CA ASN A 187 -3.35 1.39 18.78
C ASN A 187 -3.84 -0.06 18.61
N LEU A 188 -4.69 -0.33 17.62
CA LEU A 188 -5.14 -1.70 17.35
C LEU A 188 -4.05 -2.54 16.71
N GLY A 189 -3.57 -3.54 17.46
CA GLY A 189 -2.52 -4.46 17.04
C GLY A 189 -2.98 -5.73 16.33
N TYR A 190 -4.30 -5.95 16.18
CA TYR A 190 -4.84 -7.18 15.60
C TYR A 190 -6.13 -6.93 14.84
N LEU A 191 -6.24 -7.55 13.67
CA LEU A 191 -7.48 -7.57 12.89
C LEU A 191 -7.56 -8.88 12.11
N LYS A 192 -8.68 -9.58 12.20
CA LYS A 192 -8.99 -10.76 11.39
C LYS A 192 -9.96 -10.35 10.29
N LEU A 193 -9.61 -10.59 9.03
CA LEU A 193 -10.49 -10.37 7.89
C LEU A 193 -11.05 -11.70 7.40
N THR A 194 -12.34 -11.74 7.09
CA THR A 194 -13.05 -12.94 6.65
C THR A 194 -13.98 -12.64 5.48
N GLN A 195 -14.18 -13.64 4.62
CA GLN A 195 -15.14 -13.55 3.52
C GLN A 195 -16.61 -13.62 4.00
N ARG A 196 -16.85 -14.26 5.15
CA ARG A 196 -18.17 -14.40 5.77
C ARG A 196 -18.15 -13.82 7.17
N ALA A 197 -19.28 -13.25 7.59
CA ALA A 197 -19.46 -12.79 8.96
C ALA A 197 -19.20 -13.93 9.96
N THR A 198 -18.48 -13.64 11.04
CA THR A 198 -18.22 -14.60 12.10
C THR A 198 -18.09 -13.88 13.44
N TRP A 199 -18.55 -14.55 14.50
CA TRP A 199 -18.37 -14.09 15.87
C TRP A 199 -16.97 -14.36 16.40
N ASN A 200 -16.28 -15.38 15.86
CA ASN A 200 -14.98 -15.82 16.37
C ASN A 200 -13.85 -14.92 15.82
N PRO A 201 -13.19 -14.11 16.67
CA PRO A 201 -12.12 -13.21 16.24
C PRO A 201 -10.77 -13.93 16.02
N PHE A 202 -10.67 -15.22 16.33
CA PHE A 202 -9.48 -16.05 16.13
C PHE A 202 -9.68 -16.93 14.90
#